data_AF-K3WJP8-F1
#
_entry.id   AF-K3WJP8-F1
#
_cell.length_a   1.000
_cell.length_b   1.000
_cell.length_c   1.000
_cell.angle_alpha   90.00
_cell.angle_beta   90.00
_cell.angle_gamma   90.00
#
_symmetry.space_group_name_H-M   'P 1'
#
loop_
_entity.id
_entity.type
_entity.pdbx_description
1 polymer ?
#
loop_
_entity_poly.entity_id
_entity_poly.type
_entity_poly.pdbx_seq_one_letter_code
_entity_poly.pdbx_strand_id
1 'polypeptide(L)'
;MKPPNPATVALNDNDSSLMPRYDVTSLSGLAAAATLSSGGGGRRTPTTTSRGATMAQASANASFLIAAVTENRAREIGICAIDLVAPYELLLWSIIDSHSYADTISLLHAYQPTEILIVETTKANKMNDEVTKRFSGSICRVVPVARKYFE
;
A
#
# COMPACT_ATOMS: atom_id res chain seq x y z
N MET A 1 -31.71 -6.02 -41.35
CA MET A 1 -30.80 -6.62 -40.34
C MET A 1 -30.78 -5.71 -39.13
N LYS A 2 -31.21 -6.21 -37.98
CA LYS A 2 -31.39 -5.46 -36.72
C LYS A 2 -30.16 -5.69 -35.83
N PRO A 3 -29.51 -4.67 -35.25
CA PRO A 3 -28.36 -4.89 -34.38
C PRO A 3 -28.80 -5.56 -33.06
N PRO A 4 -27.96 -6.41 -32.45
CA PRO A 4 -28.25 -7.01 -31.16
C PRO A 4 -28.09 -5.98 -30.04
N ASN A 5 -29.03 -6.03 -29.09
CA ASN A 5 -29.16 -5.18 -27.91
C ASN A 5 -27.94 -5.37 -26.96
N PRO A 6 -27.37 -4.32 -26.34
CA PRO A 6 -26.32 -4.51 -25.35
C PRO A 6 -26.91 -5.13 -24.08
N ALA A 7 -26.31 -6.22 -23.62
CA ALA A 7 -26.67 -6.88 -22.37
C ALA A 7 -26.55 -5.90 -21.21
N THR A 8 -27.69 -5.51 -20.64
CA THR A 8 -27.76 -4.78 -19.38
C THR A 8 -27.29 -5.73 -18.28
N VAL A 9 -26.12 -5.48 -17.70
CA VAL A 9 -25.68 -6.16 -16.48
C VAL A 9 -26.59 -5.68 -15.37
N ALA A 10 -27.58 -6.49 -15.00
CA ALA A 10 -28.40 -6.24 -13.82
C ALA A 10 -27.51 -6.41 -12.58
N LEU A 11 -27.27 -5.31 -11.87
CA LEU A 11 -26.77 -5.37 -10.50
C LEU A 11 -27.91 -6.00 -9.68
N ASN A 12 -27.72 -7.26 -9.33
CA ASN A 12 -28.68 -8.00 -8.55
C ASN A 12 -28.52 -7.57 -7.08
N ASP A 13 -29.18 -6.47 -6.70
CA ASP A 13 -29.11 -5.84 -5.36
C ASP A 13 -29.77 -6.69 -4.24
N ASN A 14 -29.86 -8.01 -4.40
CA ASN A 14 -30.71 -8.87 -3.57
C ASN A 14 -29.97 -10.02 -2.87
N ASP A 15 -28.67 -9.88 -2.62
CA ASP A 15 -27.93 -10.79 -1.74
C ASP A 15 -27.57 -10.10 -0.41
N SER A 16 -28.57 -9.96 0.45
CA SER A 16 -28.45 -9.38 1.79
C SER A 16 -27.86 -10.38 2.82
N SER A 17 -26.95 -11.27 2.42
CA SER A 17 -26.39 -12.30 3.31
C SER A 17 -24.87 -12.51 3.28
N LEU A 18 -24.13 -11.78 2.45
CA LEU A 18 -22.66 -11.78 2.51
C LEU A 18 -22.19 -10.53 3.24
N MET A 19 -21.85 -10.68 4.53
CA MET A 19 -21.08 -9.65 5.23
C MET A 19 -19.85 -9.28 4.38
N PRO A 20 -19.46 -8.00 4.33
CA PRO A 20 -18.18 -7.62 3.76
C PRO A 20 -17.09 -8.46 4.43
N ARG A 21 -16.13 -8.95 3.64
CA ARG A 21 -15.07 -9.86 4.11
C ARG A 21 -14.14 -9.22 5.17
N TYR A 22 -14.38 -7.96 5.53
CA TYR A 22 -13.68 -7.19 6.52
C TYR A 22 -14.66 -6.24 7.24
N ASP A 23 -14.58 -6.21 8.56
CA ASP A 23 -15.35 -5.30 9.42
C ASP A 23 -14.66 -3.92 9.44
N VAL A 24 -15.34 -2.88 8.97
CA VAL A 24 -14.78 -1.51 8.90
C VAL A 24 -15.31 -0.70 10.07
N THR A 25 -14.59 -0.72 11.19
CA THR A 25 -14.89 0.18 12.31
C THR A 25 -14.25 1.54 12.03
N SER A 26 -15.05 2.51 11.55
CA SER A 26 -14.56 3.86 11.20
C SER A 26 -14.07 4.64 12.43
N LEU A 27 -12.84 5.18 12.38
CA LEU A 27 -12.21 5.90 13.49
C LEU A 27 -12.46 7.42 13.41
N SER A 28 -13.69 7.85 13.71
CA SER A 28 -14.04 9.29 13.77
C SER A 28 -13.71 9.95 15.12
N GLY A 29 -12.87 9.35 15.97
CA GLY A 29 -12.84 9.69 17.41
C GLY A 29 -11.49 9.87 18.10
N LEU A 30 -10.33 9.78 17.44
CA LEU A 30 -9.03 9.79 18.13
C LEU A 30 -8.23 11.09 17.98
N ALA A 31 -8.84 12.20 18.42
CA ALA A 31 -8.10 13.40 18.80
C ALA A 31 -7.83 13.35 20.31
N ALA A 32 -6.67 12.81 20.73
CA ALA A 32 -5.98 13.13 22.00
C ALA A 32 -5.00 12.01 22.41
N ALA A 33 -3.70 12.19 22.13
CA ALA A 33 -2.62 11.66 22.97
C ALA A 33 -1.25 12.16 22.46
N ALA A 34 -1.03 13.47 22.55
CA ALA A 34 0.30 14.06 22.45
C ALA A 34 0.61 14.82 23.74
N THR A 35 0.76 14.09 24.84
CA THR A 35 1.27 14.65 26.10
C THR A 35 2.79 14.52 26.08
N LEU A 36 3.48 15.61 25.73
CA LEU A 36 4.92 15.75 25.89
C LEU A 36 5.29 15.81 27.38
N SER A 37 6.07 14.84 27.87
CA SER A 37 6.75 14.94 29.17
C SER A 37 8.10 15.66 29.00
N SER A 38 8.16 16.92 29.43
CA SER A 38 9.39 17.72 29.50
C SER A 38 10.31 17.24 30.64
N GLY A 39 11.61 17.19 30.35
CA GLY A 39 12.63 16.51 31.15
C GLY A 39 13.07 17.19 32.46
N GLY A 40 13.62 16.35 33.35
CA GLY A 40 14.39 16.72 34.54
C GLY A 40 15.74 15.98 34.54
N GLY A 41 16.81 16.71 34.84
CA GLY A 41 18.20 16.28 34.68
C GLY A 41 18.70 15.24 35.68
N GLY A 42 19.74 14.50 35.26
CA GLY A 42 20.47 13.54 36.09
C GLY A 42 21.66 12.92 35.36
N ARG A 43 22.86 13.28 35.78
CA ARG A 43 24.18 12.90 35.26
C ARG A 43 24.54 11.45 35.64
N ARG A 44 24.95 10.57 34.70
CA ARG A 44 25.85 9.40 34.91
C ARG A 44 26.22 8.63 33.61
N THR A 45 27.53 8.62 33.33
CA THR A 45 28.43 7.62 32.68
C THR A 45 27.98 6.70 31.51
N PRO A 46 28.86 6.48 30.50
CA PRO A 46 28.51 5.79 29.26
C PRO A 46 28.65 4.27 29.40
N THR A 47 27.57 3.53 29.10
CA THR A 47 27.65 2.09 28.88
C THR A 47 26.88 1.74 27.62
N THR A 48 27.59 1.09 26.70
CA THR A 48 27.12 0.16 25.68
C THR A 48 25.85 0.56 24.92
N THR A 49 26.03 1.17 23.74
CA THR A 49 24.98 1.43 22.76
C THR A 49 24.48 0.12 22.15
N SER A 50 23.60 -0.59 22.87
CA SER A 50 22.56 -1.36 22.20
C SER A 50 21.68 -0.37 21.46
N ARG A 51 21.82 -0.30 20.13
CA ARG A 51 20.82 0.32 19.27
C ARG A 51 19.53 -0.46 19.48
N GLY A 52 18.71 -0.01 20.43
CA GLY A 52 17.35 -0.46 20.60
C GLY A 52 16.62 -0.18 19.30
N ALA A 53 16.42 -1.22 18.49
CA ALA A 53 15.39 -1.21 17.48
C ALA A 53 14.08 -1.11 18.25
N THR A 54 13.55 0.10 18.41
CA THR A 54 12.12 0.27 18.67
C THR A 54 11.42 -0.23 17.42
N MET A 55 11.19 -1.54 17.35
CA MET A 55 10.10 -2.08 16.56
C MET A 55 8.87 -1.36 17.12
N ALA A 56 8.37 -0.37 16.38
CA ALA A 56 7.07 0.18 16.66
C ALA A 56 6.14 -1.02 16.65
N GLN A 57 5.67 -1.41 17.83
CA GLN A 57 4.66 -2.42 17.99
C GLN A 57 3.43 -1.80 17.33
N ALA A 58 3.23 -2.11 16.05
CA ALA A 58 2.08 -1.65 15.30
C ALA A 58 0.87 -2.09 16.11
N SER A 59 0.21 -1.12 16.73
CA SER A 59 -1.10 -1.31 17.35
C SER A 59 -1.95 -2.06 16.32
N ALA A 60 -2.60 -3.14 16.76
CA ALA A 60 -3.32 -4.12 15.93
C ALA A 60 -4.61 -3.56 15.30
N ASN A 61 -4.53 -2.37 14.74
CA ASN A 61 -5.47 -1.83 13.77
C ASN A 61 -4.84 -2.12 12.42
N ALA A 62 -5.11 -3.30 11.87
CA ALA A 62 -4.57 -3.70 10.58
C ALA A 62 -5.12 -2.76 9.49
N SER A 63 -4.30 -1.82 9.02
CA SER A 63 -4.60 -1.07 7.80
C SER A 63 -4.60 -2.04 6.63
N PHE A 64 -5.63 -1.97 5.78
CA PHE A 64 -5.70 -2.81 4.59
C PHE A 64 -5.31 -1.95 3.39
N LEU A 65 -4.02 -1.62 3.33
CA LEU A 65 -3.47 -0.76 2.31
C LEU A 65 -3.15 -1.57 1.05
N ILE A 66 -3.75 -1.20 -0.07
CA ILE A 66 -3.40 -1.71 -1.40
C ILE A 66 -2.63 -0.62 -2.13
N ALA A 67 -1.51 -0.97 -2.77
CA ALA A 67 -0.75 -0.07 -3.62
C ALA A 67 -0.70 -0.59 -5.07
N ALA A 68 -1.01 0.24 -6.05
CA ALA A 68 -0.81 -0.01 -7.47
C ALA A 68 0.43 0.74 -7.94
N VAL A 69 1.33 0.05 -8.67
CA VAL A 69 2.61 0.60 -9.11
C VAL A 69 2.76 0.43 -10.62
N THR A 70 3.15 1.50 -11.30
CA THR A 70 3.39 1.52 -12.74
C THR A 70 4.70 2.26 -13.06
N GLU A 71 5.37 1.86 -14.14
CA GLU A 71 6.54 2.56 -14.67
C GLU A 71 6.25 3.02 -16.11
N ASN A 72 6.53 4.29 -16.38
CA ASN A 72 6.53 4.86 -17.73
C ASN A 72 7.92 4.75 -18.39
N ARG A 73 7.97 4.86 -19.72
CA ARG A 73 9.22 4.82 -20.52
C ARG A 73 10.25 5.87 -20.10
N ALA A 74 9.82 6.97 -19.48
CA ALA A 74 10.67 8.04 -18.98
C ALA A 74 11.22 7.78 -17.55
N ARG A 75 11.05 6.57 -16.99
CA ARG A 75 11.39 6.20 -15.59
C ARG A 75 10.62 6.98 -14.54
N GLU A 76 9.49 7.51 -14.96
CA GLU A 76 8.50 8.05 -14.04
C GLU A 76 7.67 6.88 -13.52
N ILE A 77 7.60 6.77 -12.20
CA ILE A 77 6.92 5.71 -11.49
C ILE A 77 5.68 6.32 -10.85
N GLY A 78 4.52 5.85 -11.28
CA GLY A 78 3.25 6.21 -10.69
C GLY A 78 2.88 5.20 -9.62
N ILE A 79 2.61 5.69 -8.40
CA ILE A 79 2.11 4.88 -7.29
C ILE A 79 0.77 5.45 -6.85
N CYS A 80 -0.21 4.57 -6.70
CA CYS A 80 -1.52 4.89 -6.16
C CYS A 80 -1.79 3.95 -4.98
N ALA A 81 -2.16 4.44 -3.82
CA ALA A 81 -2.50 3.60 -2.68
C ALA A 81 -3.81 4.03 -2.01
N ILE A 82 -4.57 3.05 -1.56
CA ILE A 82 -5.84 3.24 -0.84
C ILE A 82 -5.90 2.28 0.35
N ASP A 83 -6.34 2.80 1.49
CA ASP A 83 -6.69 1.97 2.64
C ASP A 83 -8.16 1.57 2.56
N LEU A 84 -8.45 0.28 2.48
CA LEU A 84 -9.83 -0.19 2.40
C LEU A 84 -10.59 -0.07 3.73
N VAL A 85 -9.88 0.10 4.85
CA VAL A 85 -10.50 0.42 6.15
C VAL A 85 -10.93 1.89 6.20
N ALA A 86 -10.23 2.74 5.47
CA ALA A 86 -10.41 4.18 5.45
C ALA A 86 -10.42 4.72 4.00
N PRO A 87 -11.43 4.38 3.17
CA PRO A 87 -11.39 4.60 1.73
C PRO A 87 -11.65 6.06 1.31
N TYR A 88 -11.60 7.01 2.25
CA TYR A 88 -11.85 8.43 1.98
C TYR A 88 -10.62 9.17 1.45
N GLU A 89 -9.44 8.54 1.51
CA GLU A 89 -8.19 9.10 1.03
C GLU A 89 -7.55 8.20 -0.04
N LEU A 90 -7.10 8.83 -1.12
CA LEU A 90 -6.31 8.21 -2.16
C LEU A 90 -4.94 8.87 -2.17
N LEU A 91 -3.90 8.08 -1.95
CA LEU A 91 -2.53 8.54 -1.97
C LEU A 91 -1.97 8.36 -3.38
N LEU A 92 -1.45 9.43 -3.96
CA LEU A 92 -0.88 9.43 -5.30
C LEU A 92 0.55 9.98 -5.25
N TRP A 93 1.48 9.26 -5.86
CA TRP A 93 2.86 9.68 -6.02
C TRP A 93 3.29 9.53 -7.48
N SER A 94 4.02 10.52 -7.98
CA SER A 94 4.86 10.40 -9.18
C SER A 94 6.31 10.59 -8.76
N ILE A 95 7.13 9.59 -9.02
CA ILE A 95 8.53 9.52 -8.60
C ILE A 95 9.39 9.34 -9.84
N ILE A 96 10.43 10.16 -9.99
CA ILE A 96 11.50 9.91 -10.95
C ILE A 96 12.60 9.19 -10.18
N ASP A 97 12.82 7.90 -10.46
CA ASP A 97 13.75 7.06 -9.72
C ASP A 97 14.97 6.65 -10.57
N SER A 98 15.98 6.18 -9.85
CA SER A 98 17.16 5.49 -10.36
C SER A 98 16.83 4.12 -10.98
N HIS A 99 17.80 3.52 -11.66
CA HIS A 99 17.72 2.13 -12.14
C HIS A 99 17.57 1.08 -11.04
N SER A 100 17.89 1.43 -9.80
CA SER A 100 17.77 0.55 -8.64
C SER A 100 16.39 0.61 -7.98
N TYR A 101 15.52 1.53 -8.41
CA TYR A 101 14.18 1.71 -7.85
C TYR A 101 14.20 1.92 -6.32
N ALA A 102 15.26 2.53 -5.79
CA ALA A 102 15.54 2.53 -4.36
C ALA A 102 14.54 3.39 -3.60
N ASP A 103 14.11 4.51 -4.17
CA ASP A 103 13.16 5.44 -3.54
C ASP A 103 11.76 4.83 -3.52
N THR A 104 11.36 4.24 -4.66
CA THR A 104 10.10 3.52 -4.82
C THR A 104 9.98 2.37 -3.82
N ILE A 105 11.01 1.52 -3.73
CA ILE A 105 11.02 0.37 -2.82
C ILE A 105 11.03 0.84 -1.36
N SER A 106 11.79 1.89 -1.04
CA SER A 106 11.80 2.46 0.31
C SER A 106 10.44 3.01 0.71
N LEU A 107 9.74 3.68 -0.21
CA LEU A 107 8.39 4.18 0.02
C LEU A 107 7.40 3.03 0.27
N LEU A 108 7.44 1.99 -0.55
CA LEU A 108 6.59 0.80 -0.37
C LEU A 108 6.87 0.11 0.97
N HIS A 109 8.14 0.01 1.39
CA HIS A 109 8.47 -0.53 2.72
C HIS A 109 8.01 0.36 3.88
N ALA A 110 8.00 1.68 3.70
CA ALA A 110 7.54 2.61 4.74
C ALA A 110 6.02 2.52 4.97
N TYR A 111 5.25 2.34 3.89
CA TYR A 111 3.79 2.24 3.96
C TYR A 111 3.27 0.82 4.21
N GLN A 112 4.10 -0.21 4.01
CA GLN A 112 3.78 -1.62 4.26
C GLN A 112 2.41 -2.05 3.69
N PRO A 113 2.19 -1.93 2.37
CA PRO A 113 0.94 -2.37 1.77
C PRO A 113 0.74 -3.88 1.98
N THR A 114 -0.51 -4.29 2.14
CA THR A 114 -0.89 -5.71 2.20
C THR A 114 -0.81 -6.36 0.81
N GLU A 115 -1.09 -5.57 -0.23
CA GLU A 115 -1.02 -6.00 -1.62
C GLU A 115 -0.39 -4.93 -2.51
N ILE A 116 0.50 -5.34 -3.40
CA ILE A 116 1.08 -4.51 -4.46
C ILE A 116 0.60 -5.02 -5.81
N LEU A 117 -0.19 -4.21 -6.51
CA LEU A 117 -0.64 -4.47 -7.86
C LEU A 117 0.41 -3.96 -8.85
N ILE A 118 0.90 -4.85 -9.70
CA ILE A 118 1.85 -4.52 -10.77
C ILE A 118 1.21 -4.76 -12.13
N VAL A 119 1.64 -4.01 -13.14
CA VAL A 119 1.15 -4.19 -14.50
C VAL A 119 1.68 -5.49 -15.07
N GLU A 120 0.80 -6.38 -15.52
CA GLU A 120 1.17 -7.56 -16.29
C GLU A 120 1.70 -7.13 -17.67
N THR A 121 2.96 -7.48 -17.94
CA THR A 121 3.64 -7.13 -19.19
C THR A 121 4.08 -8.39 -19.93
N THR A 122 3.90 -8.40 -21.25
CA THR A 122 4.38 -9.51 -22.10
C THR A 122 5.91 -9.55 -22.21
N LYS A 123 6.57 -8.41 -21.95
CA LYS A 123 8.03 -8.29 -21.87
C LYS A 123 8.45 -8.22 -20.40
N ALA A 124 9.67 -8.70 -20.11
CA ALA A 124 10.28 -8.54 -18.80
C ALA A 124 10.32 -7.05 -18.41
N ASN A 125 9.83 -6.74 -17.22
CA ASN A 125 9.79 -5.39 -16.67
C ASN A 125 10.68 -5.37 -15.42
N LYS A 126 11.76 -4.59 -15.48
CA LYS A 126 12.77 -4.53 -14.41
C LYS A 126 12.18 -4.07 -13.09
N MET A 127 11.23 -3.15 -13.10
CA MET A 127 10.56 -2.70 -11.88
C MET A 127 9.69 -3.81 -11.30
N ASN A 128 8.94 -4.55 -12.12
CA ASN A 128 8.13 -5.69 -11.65
C ASN A 128 9.02 -6.76 -11.00
N ASP A 129 10.15 -7.06 -11.64
CA ASP A 129 11.12 -8.05 -11.15
C ASP A 129 11.72 -7.61 -9.80
N GLU A 130 12.10 -6.33 -9.67
CA GLU A 130 12.70 -5.81 -8.45
C GLU A 130 11.68 -5.72 -7.30
N VAL A 131 10.45 -5.30 -7.56
CA VAL A 131 9.36 -5.35 -6.56
C VAL A 131 9.11 -6.79 -6.12
N THR A 132 8.94 -7.72 -7.06
CA THR A 132 8.69 -9.14 -6.74
C THR A 132 9.83 -9.73 -5.90
N LYS A 133 11.08 -9.41 -6.25
CA LYS A 133 12.26 -9.85 -5.52
C LYS A 133 12.32 -9.27 -4.11
N ARG A 134 12.10 -7.97 -3.94
CA ARG A 134 12.23 -7.29 -2.63
C ARG A 134 11.12 -7.67 -1.65
N PHE A 135 9.93 -7.98 -2.17
CA PHE A 135 8.79 -8.39 -1.36
C PHE A 135 8.62 -9.92 -1.30
N SER A 136 9.50 -10.69 -1.94
CA SER A 136 9.52 -12.15 -1.83
C SER A 136 9.76 -12.58 -0.37
N GLY A 137 8.89 -13.45 0.14
CA GLY A 137 8.92 -13.90 1.53
C GLY A 137 8.40 -12.88 2.57
N SER A 138 7.93 -11.71 2.13
CA SER A 138 7.19 -10.80 3.00
C SER A 138 5.70 -11.20 3.10
N ILE A 139 4.98 -10.59 4.05
CA ILE A 139 3.52 -10.75 4.15
C ILE A 139 2.76 -10.03 3.01
N CYS A 140 3.44 -9.13 2.29
CA CYS A 140 2.87 -8.37 1.19
C CYS A 140 2.78 -9.24 -0.06
N ARG A 141 1.59 -9.32 -0.67
CA ARG A 141 1.39 -10.06 -1.92
C ARG A 141 1.63 -9.17 -3.12
N VAL A 142 2.48 -9.61 -4.03
CA VAL A 142 2.66 -8.94 -5.33
C VAL A 142 1.74 -9.62 -6.35
N VAL A 143 0.80 -8.86 -6.91
CA VAL A 143 -0.25 -9.37 -7.80
C VAL A 143 -0.10 -8.73 -9.18
N PRO A 144 0.20 -9.51 -10.23
CA PRO A 144 0.14 -9.02 -11.60
C PRO A 144 -1.30 -8.82 -12.03
N VAL A 145 -1.59 -7.66 -12.60
CA VAL A 145 -2.92 -7.25 -13.07
C VAL A 145 -2.84 -6.85 -14.54
N ALA A 146 -3.83 -7.28 -15.32
CA ALA A 146 -3.87 -7.03 -16.76
C ALA A 146 -3.76 -5.54 -17.10
N ARG A 147 -2.96 -5.21 -18.12
CA ARG A 147 -2.67 -3.83 -18.54
C ARG A 147 -3.91 -2.94 -18.73
N LYS A 148 -5.03 -3.51 -19.20
CA LYS A 148 -6.29 -2.79 -19.42
C LYS A 148 -6.88 -2.10 -18.17
N TYR A 149 -6.42 -2.48 -16.97
CA TYR A 149 -6.83 -1.85 -15.71
C TYR A 149 -5.94 -0.67 -15.30
N PHE A 150 -4.90 -0.36 -16.08
CA PHE A 150 -3.96 0.75 -15.88
C PHE A 150 -3.98 1.77 -17.03
N GLU A 151 -4.92 1.65 -17.97
CA GLU A 151 -5.12 2.57 -19.09
C GLU A 151 -6.29 3.54 -18.84
#